data_AF-A0A1X1N1Z4-F1
#
_entry.id   AF-A0A1X1N1Z4-F1
#
_cell.length_a   1.000
_cell.length_b   1.000
_cell.length_c   1.000
_cell.angle_alpha   90.00
_cell.angle_beta   90.00
_cell.angle_gamma   90.00
#
_symmetry.space_group_name_H-M   'P 1'
#
loop_
_entity.id
_entity.type
_entity.pdbx_description
1 polymer ?
#
loop_
_entity_poly.entity_id
_entity_poly.type
_entity_poly.pdbx_seq_one_letter_code
_entity_poly.pdbx_strand_id
1 'polypeptide(L)'
;MPHREPLAISAWSHERRWSIRGEEPFQSMPLIDGRTDDLAEVARAARAWYDGATLDDIRQAAPFVQLTGRFEVPDKDPARLTESEWQGKRQEAAELEYAWRETYHNLIEAAHAEPALRALYPFTSHWALRFSTTTRPDLTVVGPCLSANSDGTYGVGRGLISQDLGQFATAQEAVAAAVRQLPSGLVPTALGG
;
A
#
# COMPACT_ATOMS: atom_id res chain seq x y z
N MET A 1 10.30 15.24 14.41
CA MET A 1 10.88 13.88 14.60
C MET A 1 11.60 13.50 13.32
N PRO A 2 12.85 13.01 13.34
CA PRO A 2 13.66 12.85 12.13
C PRO A 2 13.15 11.78 11.13
N HIS A 3 12.10 11.03 11.47
CA HIS A 3 11.59 9.90 10.68
C HIS A 3 10.14 10.06 10.21
N ARG A 4 9.53 11.24 10.41
CA ARG A 4 8.14 11.53 10.03
C ARG A 4 8.07 12.88 9.34
N GLU A 5 7.30 12.98 8.26
CA GLU A 5 6.91 14.26 7.70
C GLU A 5 6.05 15.05 8.70
N PRO A 6 5.97 16.39 8.56
CA PRO A 6 4.93 17.16 9.23
C PRO A 6 3.55 16.54 8.96
N LEU A 7 2.72 16.44 9.99
CA LEU A 7 1.35 15.94 9.83
C LEU A 7 0.59 16.89 8.90
N ALA A 8 0.11 16.38 7.77
CA ALA A 8 -0.75 17.14 6.88
C ALA A 8 -2.16 17.18 7.48
N ILE A 9 -2.75 18.38 7.56
CA ILE A 9 -4.12 18.59 8.02
C ILE A 9 -4.85 19.37 6.92
N SER A 10 -6.01 18.87 6.49
CA SER A 10 -6.87 19.53 5.50
C SER A 10 -8.25 19.77 6.09
N ALA A 11 -8.86 20.90 5.73
CA ALA A 11 -10.20 21.29 6.16
C ALA A 11 -11.11 21.46 4.94
N TRP A 12 -12.38 21.08 5.07
CA TRP A 12 -13.38 21.22 4.02
C TRP A 12 -13.87 22.67 3.95
N SER A 13 -14.20 23.14 2.74
CA SER A 13 -14.65 24.52 2.52
C SER A 13 -16.11 24.77 2.87
N HIS A 14 -16.94 23.72 2.99
CA HIS A 14 -18.39 23.84 3.08
C HIS A 14 -19.02 23.09 4.26
N GLU A 15 -18.24 22.34 5.02
CA GLU A 15 -18.69 21.60 6.20
C GLU A 15 -17.58 21.52 7.24
N ARG A 16 -17.97 21.33 8.52
CA ARG A 16 -17.03 21.13 9.61
C ARG A 16 -16.46 19.72 9.53
N ARG A 17 -15.46 19.55 8.68
CA ARG A 17 -14.76 18.29 8.48
C ARG A 17 -13.29 18.54 8.24
N TRP A 18 -12.48 17.67 8.82
CA TRP A 18 -11.04 17.68 8.70
C TRP A 18 -10.55 16.28 8.33
N SER A 19 -9.39 16.24 7.69
CA SER A 19 -8.63 15.02 7.50
C SER A 19 -7.20 15.24 7.90
N ILE A 20 -6.58 14.19 8.43
CA ILE A 20 -5.15 14.15 8.67
C ILE A 20 -4.50 13.14 7.74
N ARG A 21 -3.21 13.35 7.48
CA ARG A 21 -2.35 12.33 6.89
C ARG A 21 -0.95 12.47 7.46
N GLY A 22 -0.44 11.37 8.00
CA GLY A 22 0.94 11.25 8.49
C GLY A 22 1.71 10.28 7.62
N GLU A 23 2.81 10.74 7.03
CA GLU A 23 3.60 9.98 6.07
C GLU A 23 5.03 9.73 6.60
N GLU A 24 5.64 8.64 6.14
CA GLU A 24 7.09 8.53 6.22
C GLU A 24 7.74 9.41 5.12
N PRO A 25 8.92 10.01 5.39
CA PRO A 25 9.48 11.08 4.56
C PRO A 25 10.18 10.60 3.29
N PHE A 26 10.53 9.32 3.18
CA PHE A 26 11.33 8.84 2.07
C PHE A 26 10.48 8.53 0.84
N GLN A 27 9.37 7.82 1.01
CA GLN A 27 8.49 7.40 -0.07
C GLN A 27 7.18 8.21 -0.14
N SER A 28 6.96 9.12 0.82
CA SER A 28 5.71 9.86 1.02
C SER A 28 4.51 8.91 1.17
N MET A 29 4.73 7.78 1.84
CA MET A 29 3.69 6.76 2.03
C MET A 29 2.97 6.97 3.35
N PRO A 30 1.62 6.96 3.37
CA PRO A 30 0.84 7.23 4.56
C PRO A 30 0.98 6.08 5.56
N LEU A 31 1.39 6.42 6.79
CA LEU A 31 1.39 5.54 7.96
C LEU A 31 0.04 5.62 8.70
N ILE A 32 -0.53 6.82 8.73
CA ILE A 32 -1.85 7.10 9.29
C ILE A 32 -2.64 8.03 8.39
N ASP A 33 -3.94 7.88 8.42
CA ASP A 33 -4.90 8.87 7.92
C ASP A 33 -6.15 8.87 8.80
N GLY A 34 -7.13 9.68 8.44
CA GLY A 34 -8.39 9.72 9.18
C GLY A 34 -9.19 10.96 8.86
N ARG A 35 -10.49 10.91 9.15
CA ARG A 35 -11.43 12.02 8.96
C ARG A 35 -12.29 12.17 10.20
N THR A 36 -12.53 13.41 10.62
CA THR A 36 -13.38 13.73 11.78
C THR A 36 -14.04 15.09 11.59
N ASP A 37 -15.15 15.32 12.28
CA ASP A 37 -15.82 16.62 12.46
C ASP A 37 -15.54 17.25 13.84
N ASP A 38 -14.65 16.65 14.65
CA ASP A 38 -14.14 17.20 15.90
C ASP A 38 -12.70 17.71 15.75
N LEU A 39 -12.53 19.03 15.77
CA LEU A 39 -11.20 19.66 15.73
C LEU A 39 -10.35 19.32 16.97
N ALA A 40 -10.96 19.01 18.11
CA ALA A 40 -10.22 18.62 19.31
C ALA A 40 -9.56 17.24 19.13
N GLU A 41 -10.18 16.33 18.39
CA GLU A 41 -9.57 15.06 17.98
C GLU A 41 -8.35 15.29 17.09
N VAL A 42 -8.47 16.17 16.09
CA VAL A 42 -7.34 16.55 15.22
C VAL A 42 -6.17 17.09 16.04
N ALA A 43 -6.44 17.96 17.04
CA ALA A 43 -5.41 18.51 17.91
C ALA A 43 -4.71 17.43 18.75
N ARG A 44 -5.46 16.43 19.25
CA ARG A 44 -4.89 15.27 19.96
C ARG A 44 -3.96 14.45 19.05
N ALA A 45 -4.41 14.13 17.84
CA ALA A 45 -3.61 13.40 16.87
C ALA A 45 -2.34 14.18 16.47
N ALA A 46 -2.47 15.48 16.18
CA ALA A 46 -1.35 16.35 15.84
C ALA A 46 -0.32 16.44 16.97
N ARG A 47 -0.77 16.52 18.22
CA ARG A 47 0.11 16.53 19.38
C ARG A 47 0.86 15.20 19.53
N ALA A 48 0.15 14.07 19.48
CA ALA A 48 0.76 12.75 19.58
C ALA A 48 1.77 12.48 18.45
N TRP A 49 1.45 12.90 17.22
CA TRP A 49 2.37 12.83 16.08
C TRP A 49 3.63 13.66 16.31
N TYR A 50 3.48 14.92 16.75
CA TYR A 50 4.58 15.83 17.03
C TYR A 50 5.50 15.32 18.15
N ASP A 51 4.91 14.79 19.23
CA ASP A 51 5.62 14.23 20.38
C ASP A 51 6.33 12.90 20.05
N GLY A 52 6.11 12.35 18.85
CA GLY A 52 6.75 11.10 18.41
C GLY A 52 6.16 9.84 19.03
N ALA A 53 4.89 9.88 19.44
CA ALA A 53 4.17 8.72 19.96
C ALA A 53 4.14 7.59 18.92
N THR A 54 4.02 6.33 19.37
CA THR A 54 3.87 5.19 18.45
C THR A 54 2.57 5.31 17.64
N LEU A 55 2.49 4.64 16.48
CA LEU A 55 1.28 4.68 15.66
C LEU A 55 0.04 4.19 16.43
N ASP A 56 0.20 3.14 17.23
CA ASP A 56 -0.87 2.65 18.11
C ASP A 56 -1.25 3.67 19.20
N ASP A 57 -0.28 4.31 19.86
CA ASP A 57 -0.58 5.33 20.87
C ASP A 57 -1.31 6.54 20.27
N ILE A 58 -0.98 6.92 19.03
CA ILE A 58 -1.70 7.97 18.29
C ILE A 58 -3.16 7.57 18.10
N ARG A 59 -3.42 6.34 17.62
CA ARG A 59 -4.79 5.82 17.47
C ARG A 59 -5.53 5.73 18.80
N GLN A 60 -4.86 5.37 19.90
CA GLN A 60 -5.48 5.35 21.23
C GLN A 60 -5.85 6.77 21.71
N ALA A 61 -4.99 7.76 21.47
CA ALA A 61 -5.25 9.16 21.83
C ALA A 61 -6.33 9.83 20.95
N ALA A 62 -6.47 9.37 19.71
CA ALA A 62 -7.39 9.89 18.72
C ALA A 62 -8.00 8.74 17.89
N PRO A 63 -9.12 8.14 18.33
CA PRO A 63 -9.69 6.94 17.71
C PRO A 63 -10.16 7.08 16.26
N PHE A 64 -10.35 8.31 15.76
CA PHE A 64 -10.65 8.56 14.34
C PHE A 64 -9.45 8.28 13.41
N VAL A 65 -8.24 8.14 13.96
CA VAL A 65 -7.03 7.83 13.23
C VAL A 65 -7.03 6.37 12.80
N GLN A 66 -6.91 6.15 11.51
CA GLN A 66 -6.79 4.85 10.87
C GLN A 66 -5.32 4.55 10.61
N LEU A 67 -4.90 3.32 10.93
CA LEU A 67 -3.57 2.83 10.63
C LEU A 67 -3.61 2.18 9.25
N THR A 68 -2.69 2.55 8.37
CA THR A 68 -2.69 2.02 7.00
C THR A 68 -2.13 0.60 6.90
N GLY A 69 -1.70 0.00 8.02
CA GLY A 69 -0.95 -1.25 8.07
C GLY A 69 0.55 -1.10 7.82
N ARG A 70 1.00 0.05 7.29
CA ARG A 70 2.43 0.36 7.12
C ARG A 70 3.07 0.69 8.47
N PHE A 71 4.36 0.41 8.58
CA PHE A 71 5.19 0.74 9.73
C PHE A 71 6.43 1.57 9.35
N GLU A 72 7.01 2.22 10.36
CA GLU A 72 8.18 3.09 10.22
C GLU A 72 9.46 2.30 9.95
N VAL A 73 10.27 2.77 8.99
CA VAL A 73 11.58 2.19 8.64
C VAL A 73 12.65 3.30 8.67
N PRO A 74 13.17 3.66 9.86
CA PRO A 74 14.08 4.80 10.04
C PRO A 74 15.41 4.71 9.28
N ASP A 75 15.93 3.49 9.12
CA ASP A 75 17.17 3.17 8.43
C ASP A 75 17.01 3.06 6.91
N LYS A 76 15.77 3.17 6.41
CA LYS A 76 15.40 3.01 5.01
C LYS A 76 15.86 1.66 4.43
N ASP A 77 15.89 0.61 5.25
CA ASP A 77 16.20 -0.73 4.75
C ASP A 77 15.17 -1.15 3.67
N PRO A 78 15.60 -1.43 2.42
CA PRO A 78 14.67 -1.72 1.32
C PRO A 78 13.78 -2.94 1.56
N ALA A 79 14.29 -3.98 2.23
CA ALA A 79 13.51 -5.17 2.50
C ALA A 79 12.39 -4.86 3.52
N ARG A 80 12.69 -4.06 4.55
CA ARG A 80 11.69 -3.59 5.52
C ARG A 80 10.69 -2.61 4.92
N LEU A 81 11.11 -1.75 4.00
CA LEU A 81 10.19 -0.87 3.25
C LEU A 81 9.23 -1.70 2.38
N THR A 82 9.73 -2.71 1.68
CA THR A 82 8.91 -3.66 0.92
C THR A 82 7.92 -4.41 1.80
N GLU A 83 8.35 -4.92 2.96
CA GLU A 83 7.45 -5.58 3.92
C GLU A 83 6.38 -4.61 4.45
N SER A 84 6.76 -3.37 4.77
CA SER A 84 5.82 -2.32 5.21
C SER A 84 4.74 -2.07 4.16
N GLU A 85 5.11 -1.98 2.88
CA GLU A 85 4.16 -1.83 1.79
C GLU A 85 3.27 -3.05 1.59
N TRP A 86 3.80 -4.27 1.73
CA TRP A 86 2.99 -5.48 1.68
C TRP A 86 1.93 -5.50 2.78
N GLN A 87 2.30 -5.16 4.02
CA GLN A 87 1.33 -5.03 5.11
C GLN A 87 0.28 -3.97 4.78
N GLY A 88 0.70 -2.83 4.24
CA GLY A 88 -0.21 -1.78 3.79
C GLY A 88 -1.19 -2.24 2.70
N LYS A 89 -0.73 -3.02 1.72
CA LYS A 89 -1.57 -3.59 0.66
C LYS A 89 -2.58 -4.60 1.18
N ARG A 90 -2.18 -5.43 2.13
CA ARG A 90 -3.06 -6.41 2.77
C ARG A 90 -4.14 -5.74 3.62
N GLN A 91 -3.78 -4.70 4.38
CA GLN A 91 -4.74 -3.89 5.14
C GLN A 91 -5.74 -3.20 4.21
N GLU A 92 -5.24 -2.51 3.17
CA GLU A 92 -6.07 -1.86 2.14
C GLU A 92 -7.08 -2.83 1.51
N ALA A 93 -6.63 -4.05 1.20
CA ALA A 93 -7.49 -5.07 0.62
C ALA A 93 -8.52 -5.66 1.60
N ALA A 94 -8.17 -5.77 2.89
CA ALA A 94 -9.07 -6.27 3.93
C ALA A 94 -10.20 -5.28 4.25
N GLU A 95 -9.90 -3.98 4.19
CA GLU A 95 -10.84 -2.89 4.49
C GLU A 95 -11.67 -2.43 3.28
N LEU A 96 -11.41 -2.98 2.09
CA LEU A 96 -12.09 -2.57 0.87
C LEU A 96 -13.62 -2.85 0.92
N GLU A 97 -14.42 -1.83 0.65
CA GLU A 97 -15.91 -1.90 0.68
C GLU A 97 -16.55 -1.95 -0.71
N TYR A 98 -15.84 -2.40 -1.74
CA TYR A 98 -16.36 -2.52 -3.10
C TYR A 98 -16.90 -3.93 -3.40
N ALA A 99 -17.78 -4.04 -4.39
CA ALA A 99 -18.38 -5.32 -4.81
C ALA A 99 -17.35 -6.40 -5.19
N TRP A 100 -16.16 -5.99 -5.64
CA TRP A 100 -15.06 -6.87 -6.03
C TRP A 100 -13.98 -7.03 -4.94
N ARG A 101 -14.32 -6.71 -3.67
CA ARG A 101 -13.43 -6.80 -2.52
C ARG A 101 -12.83 -8.18 -2.32
N GLU A 102 -13.62 -9.24 -2.48
CA GLU A 102 -13.15 -10.61 -2.27
C GLU A 102 -12.12 -11.00 -3.33
N THR A 103 -12.40 -10.68 -4.59
CA THR A 103 -11.48 -10.90 -5.71
C THR A 103 -10.17 -10.14 -5.52
N TYR A 104 -10.22 -8.87 -5.10
CA TYR A 104 -9.01 -8.09 -4.83
C TYR A 104 -8.23 -8.62 -3.64
N HIS A 105 -8.91 -8.93 -2.53
CA HIS A 105 -8.30 -9.52 -1.35
C HIS A 105 -7.57 -10.82 -1.69
N ASN A 106 -8.25 -11.73 -2.41
CA ASN A 106 -7.65 -12.98 -2.86
C ASN A 106 -6.42 -12.77 -3.74
N LEU A 107 -6.45 -11.76 -4.62
CA LEU A 107 -5.29 -11.42 -5.46
C LEU A 107 -4.09 -10.95 -4.63
N ILE A 108 -4.31 -10.04 -3.68
CA ILE A 108 -3.24 -9.52 -2.81
C ILE A 108 -2.65 -10.64 -1.95
N GLU A 109 -3.49 -11.47 -1.32
CA GLU A 109 -3.03 -12.58 -0.49
C GLU A 109 -2.26 -13.63 -1.30
N ALA A 110 -2.74 -13.99 -2.50
CA ALA A 110 -2.05 -14.93 -3.38
C ALA A 110 -0.69 -14.39 -3.85
N ALA A 111 -0.62 -13.10 -4.21
CA ALA A 111 0.63 -12.48 -4.63
C ALA A 111 1.63 -12.37 -3.47
N HIS A 112 1.17 -12.04 -2.27
CA HIS A 112 1.99 -12.00 -1.06
C HIS A 112 2.48 -13.41 -0.66
N ALA A 113 1.68 -14.45 -0.86
CA ALA A 113 2.08 -15.83 -0.54
C ALA A 113 3.21 -16.36 -1.45
N GLU A 114 3.34 -15.83 -2.67
CA GLU A 114 4.35 -16.22 -3.64
C GLU A 114 5.71 -15.56 -3.34
N PRO A 115 6.76 -16.33 -2.96
CA PRO A 115 8.05 -15.78 -2.59
C PRO A 115 8.71 -14.86 -3.63
N ALA A 116 8.56 -15.18 -4.92
CA ALA A 116 9.16 -14.39 -5.99
C ALA A 116 8.55 -12.99 -6.11
N LEU A 117 7.24 -12.86 -5.86
CA LEU A 117 6.53 -11.59 -5.86
C LEU A 117 6.70 -10.85 -4.53
N ARG A 118 6.65 -11.56 -3.40
CA ARG A 118 6.84 -10.96 -2.07
C ARG A 118 8.20 -10.31 -1.89
N ALA A 119 9.23 -10.80 -2.58
CA ALA A 119 10.56 -10.19 -2.58
C ALA A 119 10.65 -8.85 -3.33
N LEU A 120 9.66 -8.53 -4.17
CA LEU A 120 9.57 -7.28 -4.93
C LEU A 120 8.72 -6.25 -4.20
N TYR A 121 9.00 -4.98 -4.46
CA TYR A 121 8.22 -3.86 -3.93
C TYR A 121 6.83 -3.81 -4.61
N PRO A 122 5.73 -3.98 -3.85
CA PRO A 122 4.38 -3.96 -4.41
C PRO A 122 3.89 -2.53 -4.56
N PHE A 123 3.16 -2.25 -5.64
CA PHE A 123 2.40 -1.01 -5.76
C PHE A 123 1.16 -1.20 -6.63
N THR A 124 0.18 -0.34 -6.43
CA THR A 124 -1.05 -0.34 -7.23
C THR A 124 -1.09 0.90 -8.12
N SER A 125 -1.51 0.73 -9.38
CA SER A 125 -1.88 1.83 -10.26
C SER A 125 -3.14 1.43 -11.02
N HIS A 126 -4.17 2.29 -11.02
CA HIS A 126 -5.47 1.98 -11.64
C HIS A 126 -6.05 0.62 -11.19
N TRP A 127 -5.93 0.31 -9.89
CA TRP A 127 -6.34 -0.97 -9.28
C TRP A 127 -5.60 -2.23 -9.77
N ALA A 128 -4.62 -2.11 -10.67
CA ALA A 128 -3.73 -3.20 -11.04
C ALA A 128 -2.54 -3.27 -10.07
N LEU A 129 -2.29 -4.47 -9.52
CA LEU A 129 -1.11 -4.78 -8.72
C LEU A 129 0.10 -4.94 -9.64
N ARG A 130 1.21 -4.30 -9.26
CA ARG A 130 2.47 -4.25 -9.99
C ARG A 130 3.64 -4.39 -9.03
N PHE A 131 4.81 -4.69 -9.61
CA PHE A 131 6.03 -4.97 -8.85
C PHE A 131 7.19 -4.13 -9.35
N SER A 132 8.10 -3.82 -8.44
CA SER A 132 9.33 -3.12 -8.73
C SER A 132 10.52 -3.75 -8.02
N THR A 133 11.70 -3.68 -8.63
CA THR A 133 12.97 -4.05 -7.99
C THR A 133 13.57 -2.91 -7.17
N THR A 134 12.94 -1.73 -7.15
CA THR A 134 13.31 -0.61 -6.29
C THR A 134 12.11 -0.13 -5.50
N THR A 135 12.36 0.45 -4.32
CA THR A 135 11.32 1.13 -3.56
C THR A 135 10.91 2.45 -4.23
N ARG A 136 9.88 3.11 -3.70
CA ARG A 136 9.61 4.52 -4.03
C ARG A 136 10.73 5.43 -3.52
N PRO A 137 10.84 6.68 -4.05
CA PRO A 137 10.02 7.26 -5.11
C PRO A 137 10.30 6.71 -6.52
N ASP A 138 11.51 6.24 -6.79
CA ASP A 138 11.95 5.85 -8.14
C ASP A 138 11.79 4.35 -8.40
N LEU A 139 10.65 3.99 -8.98
CA LEU A 139 10.28 2.60 -9.26
C LEU A 139 10.87 2.07 -10.58
N THR A 140 11.65 0.99 -10.48
CA THR A 140 12.10 0.15 -11.60
C THR A 140 11.08 -0.97 -11.78
N VAL A 141 10.07 -0.74 -12.61
CA VAL A 141 8.92 -1.67 -12.74
C VAL A 141 9.33 -2.94 -13.49
N VAL A 142 8.91 -4.10 -12.97
CA VAL A 142 9.19 -5.41 -13.55
C VAL A 142 7.95 -6.29 -13.60
N GLY A 143 7.97 -7.23 -14.55
CA GLY A 143 6.90 -8.22 -14.70
C GLY A 143 5.58 -7.64 -15.22
N PRO A 144 4.53 -8.47 -15.27
CA PRO A 144 3.22 -8.06 -15.71
C PRO A 144 2.39 -7.39 -14.60
N CYS A 145 1.31 -6.74 -15.01
CA CYS A 145 0.25 -6.24 -14.15
C CYS A 145 -0.74 -7.36 -13.83
N LEU A 146 -1.21 -7.39 -12.59
CA LEU A 146 -2.27 -8.29 -12.11
C LEU A 146 -3.53 -7.47 -11.80
N SER A 147 -4.70 -7.89 -12.27
CA SER A 147 -5.96 -7.21 -11.98
C SER A 147 -7.01 -8.16 -11.40
N ALA A 148 -7.78 -7.69 -10.43
CA ALA A 148 -9.00 -8.34 -9.96
C ALA A 148 -10.20 -7.77 -10.73
N ASN A 149 -10.89 -8.60 -11.50
CA ASN A 149 -12.03 -8.16 -12.30
C ASN A 149 -13.33 -8.23 -11.47
N SER A 150 -14.31 -7.39 -11.82
CA SER A 150 -15.59 -7.35 -11.13
C SER A 150 -16.46 -8.60 -11.33
N ASP A 151 -16.14 -9.43 -12.32
CA ASP A 151 -16.80 -10.71 -12.59
C ASP A 151 -16.20 -11.89 -11.80
N GLY A 152 -15.23 -11.62 -10.92
CA GLY A 152 -14.56 -12.64 -10.09
C GLY A 152 -13.34 -13.28 -10.76
N THR A 153 -12.99 -12.90 -11.98
CA THR A 153 -11.81 -13.41 -12.69
C THR A 153 -10.56 -12.57 -12.39
N TYR A 154 -9.40 -13.09 -12.78
CA TYR A 154 -8.10 -12.47 -12.56
C TYR A 154 -7.39 -12.26 -13.89
N GLY A 155 -6.99 -11.02 -14.17
CA GLY A 155 -6.29 -10.66 -15.40
C GLY A 155 -4.78 -10.59 -15.21
N VAL A 156 -4.04 -10.99 -16.23
CA VAL A 156 -2.58 -10.79 -16.33
C VAL A 156 -2.27 -10.11 -17.66
N GLY A 157 -1.49 -9.03 -17.64
CA GLY A 157 -1.08 -8.38 -18.88
C GLY A 157 0.08 -7.42 -18.73
N ARG A 158 0.61 -6.94 -19.86
CA ARG A 158 1.78 -6.05 -19.88
C ARG A 158 1.43 -4.59 -19.62
N GLY A 159 0.19 -4.21 -19.89
CA GLY A 159 -0.35 -2.87 -19.65
C GLY A 159 -1.33 -2.87 -18.47
N LEU A 160 -1.60 -1.68 -17.92
CA LEU A 160 -2.46 -1.48 -16.75
C LEU A 160 -3.88 -2.04 -16.89
N ILE A 161 -4.42 -2.02 -18.10
CA ILE A 161 -5.78 -2.48 -18.43
C ILE A 161 -5.73 -3.71 -19.37
N SER A 162 -4.53 -4.08 -19.84
CA SER A 162 -4.35 -5.20 -20.76
C SER A 162 -4.42 -6.52 -20.01
N GLN A 163 -5.03 -7.52 -20.63
CA GLN A 163 -5.07 -8.91 -20.14
C GLN A 163 -4.50 -9.87 -21.20
N ASP A 164 -3.52 -9.40 -21.96
CA ASP A 164 -2.89 -10.08 -23.09
C ASP A 164 -2.09 -11.34 -22.72
N LEU A 165 -1.83 -11.55 -21.43
CA LEU A 165 -1.18 -12.76 -20.92
C LEU A 165 -2.20 -13.76 -20.35
N GLY A 166 -3.48 -13.40 -20.30
CA GLY A 166 -4.59 -14.29 -19.99
C GLY A 166 -5.54 -13.76 -18.92
N GLN A 167 -6.68 -14.44 -18.85
CA GLN A 167 -7.64 -14.35 -17.75
C GLN A 167 -7.71 -15.71 -17.06
N PHE A 168 -7.83 -15.71 -15.75
CA PHE A 168 -7.76 -16.89 -14.90
C PHE A 168 -8.95 -16.92 -13.93
N ALA A 169 -9.37 -18.13 -13.58
CA ALA A 169 -10.48 -18.34 -12.64
C ALA A 169 -10.04 -18.15 -11.18
N THR A 170 -8.75 -18.32 -10.89
CA THR A 170 -8.20 -18.20 -9.54
C THR A 170 -7.02 -17.23 -9.46
N ALA A 171 -6.84 -16.63 -8.27
CA ALA A 171 -5.73 -15.73 -7.99
C ALA A 171 -4.37 -16.44 -8.13
N GLN A 172 -4.29 -17.69 -7.69
CA GLN A 172 -3.08 -18.52 -7.73
C GLN A 172 -2.64 -18.81 -9.16
N GLU A 173 -3.58 -19.08 -10.08
CA GLU A 173 -3.27 -19.28 -11.50
C GLU A 173 -2.74 -18.00 -12.14
N ALA A 174 -3.36 -16.84 -11.86
CA ALA A 174 -2.90 -15.56 -12.35
C ALA A 174 -1.51 -15.19 -11.81
N VAL A 175 -1.26 -15.41 -10.51
CA VAL A 175 0.05 -15.21 -9.87
C VAL A 175 1.10 -16.13 -10.50
N ALA A 176 0.80 -17.42 -10.67
CA ALA A 176 1.72 -18.36 -11.30
C ALA A 176 2.03 -17.95 -12.76
N ALA A 177 1.04 -17.43 -13.50
CA ALA A 177 1.25 -16.88 -14.83
C ALA A 177 2.13 -15.63 -14.81
N ALA A 178 1.95 -14.74 -13.84
CA ALA A 178 2.78 -13.55 -13.67
C ALA A 178 4.24 -13.90 -13.33
N VAL A 179 4.47 -14.85 -12.42
CA VAL A 179 5.80 -15.32 -12.04
C VAL A 179 6.58 -15.87 -13.24
N ARG A 180 5.92 -16.62 -14.13
CA ARG A 180 6.54 -17.14 -15.35
C ARG A 180 7.03 -16.06 -16.31
N GLN A 181 6.54 -14.83 -16.17
CA GLN A 181 6.93 -13.67 -16.98
C GLN A 181 7.97 -12.78 -16.29
N LEU A 182 8.38 -13.10 -15.06
CA LEU A 182 9.43 -12.35 -14.38
C LEU A 182 10.79 -12.57 -15.06
N PRO A 183 11.65 -11.53 -15.08
CA PRO A 183 13.04 -11.71 -15.47
C PRO A 183 13.74 -12.77 -14.62
N SER A 184 14.65 -13.54 -15.21
CA SER A 184 15.52 -14.42 -14.45
C SER A 184 16.56 -13.61 -13.67
N GLY A 185 16.97 -14.11 -12.50
CA GLY A 185 18.03 -13.48 -11.71
C GLY A 185 17.63 -12.17 -11.03
N LEU A 186 16.36 -12.02 -10.64
CA LEU A 186 15.92 -10.89 -9.83
C LEU A 186 16.77 -10.81 -8.55
N VAL A 187 17.32 -9.64 -8.32
CA VAL A 187 18.07 -9.30 -7.11
C VAL A 187 17.11 -8.83 -6.02
N PRO A 188 17.51 -8.85 -4.74
CA PRO A 188 16.75 -8.23 -3.67
C PRO A 188 16.38 -6.78 -4.00
N THR A 189 15.21 -6.34 -3.54
CA THR A 189 14.74 -4.97 -3.75
C THR A 189 15.80 -3.97 -3.27
N ALA A 190 16.16 -3.02 -4.13
CA ALA A 190 17.07 -1.93 -3.81
C ALA A 190 16.31 -0.67 -3.39
N LEU A 191 17.01 0.29 -2.79
CA LEU A 191 16.43 1.59 -2.50
C LEU A 191 16.23 2.37 -3.81
N GLY A 192 15.05 2.93 -4.05
CA GLY A 192 14.81 3.88 -5.14
C GLY A 192 15.02 5.30 -4.65
N GLY A 193 15.82 6.11 -5.33
CA GLY A 193 16.03 7.52 -5.04
C GLY A 193 17.13 8.14 -5.88
#